data_AF-A0A0M3JJJ3-F1
#
_entry.id   AF-A0A0M3JJJ3-F1
#
_cell.length_a   1.000
_cell.length_b   1.000
_cell.length_c   1.000
_cell.angle_alpha   90.00
_cell.angle_beta   90.00
_cell.angle_gamma   90.00
#
_symmetry.space_group_name_H-M   'P 1'
#
loop_
_entity.id
_entity.type
_entity.pdbx_description
1 polymer ?
#
loop_
_entity_poly.entity_id
_entity_poly.type
_entity_poly.pdbx_seq_one_letter_code
_entity_poly.pdbx_strand_id
1 'polypeptide(L)'
;MVIYEAASAIVRLPKTTSAELSPAVSVLQMFCSSPKPALRFAAVRTLNKISMKHPQVVSTCNVDLEQLITDPNRSIATLAITTLLKTGAESAVDRLMKQISTFVNEISDEFKVVSYLYLLLKFN
;
A
#
# COMPACT_ATOMS: atom_id res chain seq x y z
N MET A 1 -6.04 3.97 18.34
CA MET A 1 -4.57 3.94 18.37
C MET A 1 -4.05 2.59 18.83
N VAL A 2 -4.55 2.02 19.94
CA VAL A 2 -4.14 0.69 20.46
C VAL A 2 -4.25 -0.44 19.42
N ILE A 3 -5.35 -0.48 18.67
CA ILE A 3 -5.61 -1.54 17.67
C ILE A 3 -4.58 -1.51 16.52
N TYR A 4 -4.16 -0.31 16.09
CA TYR A 4 -3.12 -0.18 15.07
C TYR A 4 -1.76 -0.65 15.58
N GLU A 5 -1.39 -0.27 16.81
CA GLU A 5 -0.12 -0.69 17.41
C GLU A 5 -0.05 -2.20 17.61
N ALA A 6 -1.15 -2.84 18.00
CA ALA A 6 -1.23 -4.30 18.07
C ALA A 6 -0.98 -4.96 16.70
N ALA A 7 -1.63 -4.47 15.65
CA ALA A 7 -1.40 -4.96 14.29
C ALA A 7 0.04 -4.71 13.82
N SER A 8 0.59 -3.53 14.11
CA SER A 8 1.97 -3.16 13.77
C SER A 8 3.00 -4.01 14.51
N ALA A 9 2.74 -4.38 15.76
CA ALA A 9 3.59 -5.25 16.55
C ALA A 9 3.66 -6.66 15.95
N ILE A 10 2.53 -7.24 15.55
CA ILE A 10 2.48 -8.56 14.89
C ILE A 10 3.34 -8.55 13.61
N VAL A 11 3.22 -7.50 12.80
CA VAL A 11 3.98 -7.32 11.54
C VAL A 11 5.50 -7.16 11.78
N ARG A 12 5.92 -6.75 12.98
CA ARG A 12 7.34 -6.59 13.34
C ARG A 12 7.99 -7.85 13.90
N LEU A 13 7.20 -8.87 14.24
CA LEU A 13 7.75 -10.12 14.78
C LEU A 13 8.63 -10.83 13.73
N PRO A 14 9.81 -11.31 14.11
CA PRO A 14 10.65 -12.07 13.20
C PRO A 14 9.99 -13.41 12.86
N LYS A 15 10.10 -13.84 11.60
CA LYS A 15 9.58 -15.13 11.08
C LYS A 15 8.06 -15.31 11.21
N THR A 16 7.29 -14.23 11.08
CA THR A 16 5.83 -14.31 11.04
C THR A 16 5.34 -15.13 9.85
N THR A 17 4.36 -15.98 10.08
CA THR A 17 3.69 -16.76 9.04
C THR A 17 2.52 -15.96 8.43
N SER A 18 2.10 -16.35 7.23
CA SER A 18 0.94 -15.74 6.57
C SER A 18 -0.34 -15.83 7.42
N ALA A 19 -0.52 -16.92 8.17
CA ALA A 19 -1.69 -17.14 9.03
C ALA A 19 -1.73 -16.18 10.23
N GLU A 20 -0.58 -15.91 10.85
CA GLU A 20 -0.46 -14.97 11.98
C GLU A 20 -0.66 -13.51 11.54
N LEU A 21 -0.39 -13.21 10.27
CA LEU A 21 -0.57 -11.88 9.70
C LEU A 21 -2.02 -11.58 9.32
N SER A 22 -2.84 -12.59 9.03
CA SER A 22 -4.24 -12.40 8.58
C SER A 22 -5.06 -11.48 9.50
N PRO A 23 -5.09 -11.65 10.84
CA PRO A 23 -5.85 -10.76 11.72
C PRO A 23 -5.36 -9.30 11.66
N ALA A 24 -4.05 -9.10 11.58
CA ALA A 24 -3.47 -7.77 11.44
C ALA A 24 -3.85 -7.14 10.10
N VAL A 25 -3.84 -7.91 9.01
CA VAL A 25 -4.24 -7.46 7.68
C VAL A 25 -5.72 -7.08 7.63
N SER A 26 -6.62 -7.85 8.25
CA SER A 26 -8.05 -7.49 8.31
C SER A 26 -8.29 -6.16 9.04
N VAL A 27 -7.56 -5.90 10.13
CA VAL A 27 -7.62 -4.61 10.83
C VAL A 27 -7.10 -3.47 9.95
N LEU A 28 -5.99 -3.67 9.26
CA LEU A 28 -5.41 -2.67 8.36
C LEU A 28 -6.34 -2.39 7.17
N GLN A 29 -7.02 -3.41 6.64
CA GLN A 29 -8.03 -3.29 5.61
C GLN A 29 -9.16 -2.36 6.05
N MET A 30 -9.69 -2.53 7.27
CA MET A 30 -10.72 -1.63 7.82
C MET A 30 -10.24 -0.17 7.90
N PHE A 31 -8.95 0.05 8.18
CA PHE A 31 -8.37 1.38 8.21
C PHE A 31 -8.18 2.01 6.83
N CYS A 32 -8.16 1.24 5.74
CA CYS A 32 -8.14 1.79 4.37
C CYS A 32 -9.40 2.62 4.09
N SER A 33 -10.58 2.21 4.57
CA SER A 33 -11.83 2.93 4.36
C SER A 33 -12.12 4.00 5.42
N SER A 34 -11.19 4.27 6.33
CA SER A 34 -11.39 5.23 7.43
C SER A 34 -11.56 6.67 6.89
N PRO A 35 -12.47 7.49 7.46
CA PRO A 35 -12.58 8.90 7.10
C PRO A 35 -11.35 9.72 7.55
N LYS A 36 -10.54 9.20 8.48
CA LYS A 36 -9.33 9.87 9.01
C LYS A 36 -8.11 9.56 8.10
N PRO A 37 -7.50 10.56 7.44
CA PRO A 37 -6.36 10.35 6.55
C PRO A 37 -5.15 9.71 7.25
N ALA A 38 -4.90 10.05 8.52
CA ALA A 38 -3.80 9.47 9.29
C ALA A 38 -3.91 7.94 9.44
N LEU A 39 -5.13 7.41 9.61
CA LEU A 39 -5.36 5.96 9.71
C LEU A 39 -5.18 5.27 8.37
N ARG A 40 -5.67 5.88 7.28
CA ARG A 40 -5.46 5.37 5.91
C ARG A 40 -3.98 5.31 5.58
N PHE A 41 -3.23 6.38 5.85
CA PHE A 41 -1.79 6.40 5.63
C PHE A 41 -1.05 5.33 6.44
N ALA A 42 -1.36 5.21 7.73
CA ALA A 42 -0.77 4.21 8.60
C ALA A 42 -1.07 2.79 8.13
N ALA A 43 -2.28 2.54 7.63
CA ALA A 43 -2.70 1.25 7.08
C ALA A 43 -1.93 0.88 5.83
N VAL A 44 -1.97 1.74 4.81
CA VAL A 44 -1.33 1.48 3.51
C VAL A 44 0.19 1.35 3.66
N ARG A 45 0.83 2.14 4.53
CA ARG A 45 2.26 2.01 4.82
C ARG A 45 2.60 0.64 5.39
N THR A 46 1.78 0.14 6.33
CA THR A 46 2.00 -1.19 6.92
C THR A 46 1.72 -2.30 5.92
N LEU A 47 0.64 -2.21 5.14
CA LEU A 47 0.32 -3.16 4.07
C LEU A 47 1.44 -3.24 3.02
N ASN A 48 2.03 -2.10 2.63
CA ASN A 48 3.19 -2.05 1.73
C ASN A 48 4.40 -2.81 2.28
N LYS A 49 4.61 -2.75 3.60
CA LYS A 49 5.69 -3.47 4.27
C LYS A 49 5.43 -4.98 4.28
N ILE A 50 4.18 -5.39 4.54
CA ILE A 50 3.79 -6.81 4.55
C ILE A 50 3.91 -7.39 3.14
N SER A 51 3.46 -6.66 2.11
CA SER A 51 3.46 -7.15 0.72
C SER A 51 4.85 -7.42 0.15
N MET A 52 5.91 -6.88 0.75
CA MET A 52 7.30 -7.22 0.39
C MET A 52 7.67 -8.67 0.73
N LYS A 53 7.01 -9.29 1.71
CA LYS A 53 7.31 -10.66 2.18
C LYS A 53 6.14 -11.62 1.98
N HIS A 54 4.91 -11.14 2.18
CA HIS A 54 3.69 -11.93 2.13
C HIS A 54 2.64 -11.27 1.22
N PRO A 55 2.94 -11.09 -0.09
CA PRO A 55 2.03 -10.41 -1.02
C PRO A 55 0.66 -11.10 -1.11
N GLN A 56 0.61 -12.43 -0.97
CA GLN A 56 -0.62 -13.22 -1.02
C GLN A 56 -1.61 -12.91 0.11
N VAL A 57 -1.13 -12.49 1.28
CA VAL A 57 -2.04 -12.10 2.39
C VAL A 57 -2.63 -10.73 2.12
N VAL A 58 -1.85 -9.83 1.53
CA VAL A 58 -2.24 -8.44 1.23
C VAL A 58 -3.15 -8.35 0.01
N SER A 59 -3.18 -9.34 -0.87
CA SER A 59 -4.06 -9.36 -2.06
C SER A 59 -5.55 -9.24 -1.71
N THR A 60 -5.94 -9.68 -0.51
CA THR A 60 -7.29 -9.53 0.04
C THR A 60 -7.72 -8.06 0.19
N CYS A 61 -6.75 -7.14 0.29
CA CYS A 61 -6.97 -5.70 0.43
C CYS A 61 -6.93 -4.97 -0.93
N ASN A 62 -6.77 -5.66 -2.06
CA ASN A 62 -6.56 -5.00 -3.36
C ASN A 62 -7.71 -4.06 -3.73
N VAL A 63 -8.95 -4.46 -3.49
CA VAL A 63 -10.13 -3.62 -3.78
C VAL A 63 -10.11 -2.32 -2.98
N ASP A 64 -9.79 -2.40 -1.68
CA ASP A 64 -9.69 -1.22 -0.82
C ASP A 64 -8.49 -0.33 -1.20
N LEU A 65 -7.37 -0.94 -1.60
CA LEU A 65 -6.19 -0.20 -2.07
C LEU A 65 -6.46 0.52 -3.39
N GLU A 66 -7.24 -0.06 -4.30
CA GLU A 66 -7.61 0.58 -5.57
C GLU A 66 -8.42 1.86 -5.34
N GLN A 67 -9.31 1.86 -4.33
CA GLN A 67 -10.05 3.06 -3.95
C GLN A 67 -9.14 4.18 -3.43
N LEU A 68 -7.98 3.83 -2.85
CA LEU A 68 -7.03 4.80 -2.32
C LEU A 68 -6.13 5.44 -3.36
N ILE A 69 -6.14 4.97 -4.61
CA ILE A 69 -5.40 5.58 -5.72
C ILE A 69 -5.89 7.01 -5.98
N THR A 70 -7.16 7.28 -5.75
CA THR A 70 -7.79 8.59 -5.90
C THR A 70 -7.83 9.39 -4.60
N ASP A 71 -7.15 8.95 -3.53
CA ASP A 71 -7.11 9.67 -2.26
C ASP A 71 -6.46 11.06 -2.45
N PRO A 72 -7.03 12.13 -1.86
CA PRO A 72 -6.46 13.47 -1.95
C PRO A 72 -5.05 13.57 -1.35
N ASN A 73 -4.70 12.69 -0.41
CA ASN A 73 -3.35 12.57 0.10
C ASN A 73 -2.49 11.74 -0.85
N ARG A 74 -1.61 12.44 -1.59
CA ARG A 74 -0.74 11.84 -2.60
C ARG A 74 0.18 10.74 -2.04
N SER A 75 0.63 10.86 -0.80
CA SER A 75 1.46 9.82 -0.18
C SER A 75 0.68 8.52 0.05
N ILE A 76 -0.62 8.61 0.34
CA ILE A 76 -1.50 7.45 0.46
C ILE A 76 -1.68 6.79 -0.91
N ALA A 77 -2.01 7.58 -1.93
CA ALA A 77 -2.18 7.10 -3.30
C ALA A 77 -0.90 6.42 -3.83
N THR A 78 0.27 7.03 -3.64
CA THR A 78 1.56 6.45 -4.05
C THR A 78 1.86 5.13 -3.34
N LEU A 79 1.62 5.05 -2.03
CA LEU A 79 1.82 3.81 -1.28
C LEU A 79 0.80 2.73 -1.69
N ALA A 80 -0.43 3.11 -2.03
CA ALA A 80 -1.47 2.19 -2.49
C ALA A 80 -1.09 1.57 -3.84
N ILE A 81 -0.70 2.41 -4.81
CA ILE A 81 -0.14 1.98 -6.09
C ILE A 81 1.05 1.04 -5.88
N THR A 82 2.03 1.44 -5.07
CA THR A 82 3.23 0.63 -4.82
C THR A 82 2.87 -0.72 -4.19
N THR A 83 1.82 -0.77 -3.37
CA THR A 83 1.36 -2.01 -2.75
C THR A 83 0.64 -2.89 -3.76
N LEU A 84 -0.24 -2.32 -4.58
CA LEU A 84 -0.95 -3.02 -5.65
C LEU A 84 0.00 -3.59 -6.71
N LEU A 85 1.11 -2.92 -7.02
CA LEU A 85 2.14 -3.47 -7.90
C LEU A 85 2.85 -4.71 -7.31
N LYS A 86 2.83 -4.87 -5.97
CA LYS A 86 3.42 -6.03 -5.29
C LYS A 86 2.44 -7.19 -5.13
N THR A 87 1.13 -6.92 -5.17
CA THR A 87 0.07 -7.89 -4.91
C THR A 87 -0.77 -8.21 -6.16
N GLY A 88 -0.61 -7.42 -7.22
CA GLY A 88 -1.47 -7.44 -8.40
C GLY A 88 -1.28 -8.68 -9.26
N ALA A 89 -2.39 -9.27 -9.68
CA ALA A 89 -2.47 -10.17 -10.82
C ALA A 89 -2.30 -9.35 -12.12
N GLU A 90 -1.79 -9.97 -13.19
CA GLU A 90 -1.50 -9.31 -14.48
C GLU A 90 -2.67 -8.44 -15.02
N SER A 91 -3.91 -8.86 -14.76
CA SER A 91 -5.13 -8.13 -15.17
C SER A 91 -5.32 -6.77 -14.50
N ALA A 92 -4.73 -6.53 -13.34
CA ALA A 92 -4.80 -5.25 -12.63
C ALA A 92 -3.72 -4.26 -13.10
N VAL A 93 -2.65 -4.75 -13.72
CA VAL A 93 -1.48 -3.95 -14.12
C VAL A 93 -1.87 -2.89 -15.15
N ASP A 94 -2.66 -3.24 -16.17
CA ASP A 94 -3.08 -2.28 -17.20
C ASP A 94 -3.94 -1.14 -16.65
N ARG A 95 -4.84 -1.44 -15.71
CA ARG A 95 -5.68 -0.44 -15.04
C ARG A 95 -4.84 0.46 -14.14
N LEU A 96 -3.91 -0.13 -13.39
CA LEU A 96 -2.93 0.59 -12.57
C LEU A 96 -2.07 1.52 -13.41
N MET A 97 -1.53 1.05 -14.54
CA MET A 97 -0.65 1.84 -15.41
C MET A 97 -1.37 3.07 -15.99
N LYS A 98 -2.66 2.97 -16.30
CA LYS A 98 -3.46 4.13 -16.71
C LYS A 98 -3.60 5.15 -15.57
N GLN A 99 -3.94 4.70 -14.37
CA GLN A 99 -4.08 5.60 -13.22
C GLN A 99 -2.73 6.20 -12.78
N ILE A 100 -1.64 5.45 -12.86
CA ILE A 100 -0.27 5.94 -12.62
C ILE A 100 0.08 7.02 -13.64
N SER A 101 -0.24 6.82 -14.92
CA SER A 101 0.05 7.79 -15.98
C SER A 101 -0.67 9.12 -15.74
N THR A 102 -1.94 9.08 -15.34
CA THR A 102 -2.69 10.28 -14.91
C THR A 102 -2.07 10.91 -13.67
N PHE A 103 -1.71 10.10 -12.66
CA PHE A 103 -1.08 10.58 -11.43
C PHE A 103 0.26 11.26 -11.71
N VAL A 104 1.14 10.67 -12.51
CA VAL A 104 2.47 11.19 -12.89
C VAL A 104 2.37 12.49 -13.68
N ASN A 105 1.33 12.65 -14.50
CA ASN A 105 1.07 13.90 -15.23
C ASN A 105 0.55 15.02 -14.32
N GLU A 106 -0.10 14.68 -13.20
CA GLU A 106 -0.56 15.66 -12.19
C GLU A 106 0.54 16.12 -11.22
N ILE A 107 1.66 15.39 -11.13
CA ILE A 107 2.79 15.79 -10.27
C ILE A 107 3.77 16.64 -11.07
N SER A 108 3.99 17.87 -10.61
CA SER A 108 5.05 18.77 -11.10
C SER A 108 6.43 18.11 -10.99
N ASP A 109 7.35 18.48 -11.89
CA ASP A 109 8.63 17.78 -12.15
C ASP A 109 9.53 17.57 -10.91
N GLU A 110 9.36 18.36 -9.85
CA GLU A 110 10.10 18.22 -8.58
C GLU A 110 9.89 16.86 -7.86
N PHE A 111 8.72 16.22 -8.01
CA PHE A 111 8.42 14.95 -7.34
C PHE A 111 8.67 13.71 -8.21
N LYS A 112 8.84 13.89 -9.52
CA LYS A 112 9.20 12.79 -10.44
C LYS A 112 10.58 12.24 -10.08
N VAL A 113 11.56 13.10 -9.81
CA VAL A 113 12.94 12.68 -9.50
C VAL A 113 12.97 11.79 -8.25
N VAL A 114 12.29 12.19 -7.18
CA VAL A 114 12.28 11.44 -5.90
C VAL A 114 11.57 10.09 -6.04
N SER A 115 10.46 10.04 -6.78
CA SER A 115 9.72 8.78 -7.01
C SER A 115 10.47 7.82 -7.92
N TYR A 116 11.12 8.32 -8.97
CA TYR A 116 11.99 7.51 -9.84
C TYR A 116 13.22 7.00 -9.10
N LEU A 117 13.85 7.82 -8.25
CA LEU A 117 15.00 7.39 -7.45
C LEU A 117 14.61 6.29 -6.44
N TYR A 118 13.43 6.41 -5.82
CA TYR A 118 12.91 5.38 -4.90
C TYR A 118 12.54 4.07 -5.60
N LEU A 119 12.02 4.15 -6.83
CA LEU A 119 11.77 2.98 -7.67
C LEU A 119 13.09 2.33 -8.10
N LEU A 120 14.08 3.09 -8.58
CA LEU A 120 15.39 2.58 -8.98
C LEU A 120 16.16 1.92 -7.84
N LEU A 121 16.12 2.49 -6.63
CA LEU A 121 16.77 1.91 -5.44
C LEU A 121 16.11 0.63 -4.91
N LYS A 122 14.86 0.32 -5.31
CA LYS A 122 14.18 -0.94 -4.92
C LYS A 122 14.32 -2.07 -5.94
N PHE A 123 14.90 -1.80 -7.11
CA PHE A 123 15.09 -2.77 -8.20
C PHE A 123 16.59 -3.02 -8.53
N ASN A 124 17.51 -2.53 -7.70
CA ASN A 124 18.90 -3.04 -7.57
C ASN A 124 19.00 -3.80 -6.23
#